data_AF-A0A3G9JDW3-F1
#
_entry.id   AF-A0A3G9JDW3-F1
#
_cell.length_a   1.000
_cell.length_b   1.000
_cell.length_c   1.000
_cell.angle_alpha   90.00
_cell.angle_beta   90.00
_cell.angle_gamma   90.00
#
_symmetry.space_group_name_H-M   'P 1'
#
loop_
_entity.id
_entity.type
_entity.pdbx_description
1 polymer ?
#
loop_
_entity_poly.entity_id
_entity_poly.type
_entity_poly.pdbx_seq_one_letter_code
_entity_poly.pdbx_strand_id
1 'polypeptide(L)'
;MIKNMFFGLFYIIVCLLIGLYILRITSKDVDDDVIMKISIYPTAVLDETYLFVVRSDKMLEVSKGVRKHQTFDSDFFLRKVIDMKKRKLTAEESKVLLDAANRIEETSDNFTKELIADGWDVSIYYKGKIMDLNYYGNESVDLDVLVNQLITLSPITVDLHGWS
;
A
#
# COMPACT_ATOMS: atom_id res chain seq x y z
N MET A 1 27.48 -48.76 -12.40
CA MET A 1 26.52 -47.82 -13.03
C MET A 1 25.53 -47.22 -12.03
N ILE A 2 24.87 -48.04 -11.19
CA ILE A 2 23.87 -47.59 -10.21
C ILE A 2 24.40 -46.56 -9.18
N LYS A 3 25.62 -46.75 -8.64
CA LYS A 3 26.21 -45.80 -7.66
C LYS A 3 26.38 -44.37 -8.20
N ASN A 4 26.81 -44.21 -9.46
CA ASN A 4 26.99 -42.87 -10.05
C ASN A 4 25.65 -42.17 -10.31
N MET A 5 24.58 -42.94 -10.55
CA MET A 5 23.23 -42.42 -10.73
C MET A 5 22.62 -41.89 -9.43
N PHE A 6 22.91 -42.53 -8.28
CA PHE A 6 22.52 -42.04 -6.96
C PHE A 6 23.24 -40.75 -6.57
N PHE A 7 24.53 -40.61 -6.90
CA PHE A 7 25.26 -39.36 -6.67
C PHE A 7 24.69 -38.21 -7.52
N GLY A 8 24.37 -38.45 -8.79
CA GLY A 8 23.73 -37.45 -9.65
C GLY A 8 22.37 -36.99 -9.13
N LEU A 9 21.53 -37.93 -8.66
CA LEU A 9 20.22 -37.62 -8.08
C LEU A 9 20.35 -36.78 -6.79
N PHE A 10 21.34 -37.09 -5.94
CA PHE A 10 21.63 -36.33 -4.73
C PHE A 10 22.01 -34.88 -5.05
N TYR A 11 22.89 -34.65 -6.03
CA TYR A 11 23.25 -33.30 -6.46
C TYR A 11 22.05 -32.50 -6.98
N ILE A 12 21.15 -33.12 -7.75
CA ILE A 12 19.94 -32.47 -8.26
C ILE A 12 19.02 -32.03 -7.11
N ILE A 13 18.83 -32.90 -6.10
CA ILE A 13 18.00 -32.59 -4.93
C ILE A 13 18.62 -31.44 -4.12
N VAL A 14 19.94 -31.45 -3.91
CA VAL A 14 20.64 -30.37 -3.19
C VAL A 14 20.52 -29.05 -3.95
N CYS A 15 20.71 -29.04 -5.27
CA CYS A 15 20.55 -27.83 -6.08
C CYS A 15 19.10 -27.31 -6.07
N LEU A 16 18.10 -28.19 -6.09
CA LEU A 16 16.69 -27.82 -5.96
C LEU A 16 16.39 -27.19 -4.59
N LEU A 17 16.92 -27.76 -3.51
CA LEU A 17 16.74 -27.22 -2.16
C LEU A 17 17.39 -25.85 -1.99
N ILE A 18 18.59 -25.65 -2.54
CA ILE A 18 19.28 -24.35 -2.53
C ILE A 18 18.49 -23.33 -3.38
N GLY A 19 18.02 -23.73 -4.57
CA GLY A 19 17.21 -22.88 -5.43
C GLY A 19 15.91 -22.43 -4.76
N LEU A 20 15.19 -23.35 -4.11
CA LEU A 20 13.98 -23.04 -3.34
C LEU A 20 14.26 -22.16 -2.11
N TYR A 21 15.39 -22.37 -1.43
CA TYR A 21 15.81 -21.55 -0.29
C TYR A 21 16.12 -20.11 -0.71
N ILE A 22 16.86 -19.93 -1.81
CA ILE A 22 17.15 -18.59 -2.35
C ILE A 22 15.87 -17.90 -2.81
N LEU A 23 14.99 -18.61 -3.54
CA LEU A 23 13.71 -18.07 -4.02
C LEU A 23 12.88 -17.50 -2.86
N ARG A 24 12.80 -18.25 -1.76
CA ARG A 24 12.07 -17.88 -0.54
C ARG A 24 12.66 -16.67 0.19
N ILE A 25 13.97 -16.47 0.16
CA ILE A 25 14.61 -15.30 0.76
C ILE A 25 14.29 -14.06 -0.07
N THR A 26 14.48 -14.14 -1.39
CA THR A 26 14.19 -13.00 -2.29
C THR A 26 12.72 -12.57 -2.29
N SER A 27 11.78 -13.49 -2.10
CA SER A 27 10.35 -13.13 -2.03
C SER A 27 9.97 -12.45 -0.72
N LYS A 28 10.80 -12.56 0.33
CA LYS A 28 10.47 -12.07 1.67
C LYS A 28 10.95 -10.64 1.92
N ASP A 29 12.10 -10.26 1.34
CA ASP A 29 12.74 -8.97 1.58
C ASP A 29 12.04 -7.75 0.94
N VAL A 30 11.16 -7.93 -0.05
CA VAL A 30 10.58 -6.79 -0.80
C VAL A 30 9.33 -6.20 -0.12
N ASP A 31 8.60 -6.99 0.67
CA ASP A 31 7.32 -6.56 1.28
C ASP A 31 7.36 -6.59 2.83
N ASP A 32 8.35 -7.26 3.46
CA ASP A 32 8.48 -7.33 4.94
C ASP A 32 8.74 -5.96 5.60
N ASP A 33 9.14 -4.94 4.83
CA ASP A 33 9.43 -3.62 5.38
C ASP A 33 8.31 -2.59 5.20
N VAL A 34 7.23 -2.92 4.49
CA VAL A 34 6.09 -2.03 4.33
C VAL A 34 5.18 -2.12 5.56
N ILE A 35 5.01 -0.99 6.26
CA ILE A 35 4.15 -0.93 7.44
C ILE A 35 2.73 -0.52 7.11
N MET A 36 2.55 0.28 6.05
CA MET A 36 1.25 0.81 5.66
C MET A 36 1.25 1.16 4.18
N LYS A 37 0.19 0.80 3.47
CA LYS A 37 -0.07 1.29 2.11
C LYS A 37 -1.43 1.98 2.08
N ILE A 38 -1.53 3.15 1.45
CA ILE A 38 -2.77 3.93 1.34
C ILE A 38 -2.94 4.34 -0.10
N SER A 39 -4.10 4.07 -0.69
CA SER A 39 -4.46 4.65 -1.97
C SER A 39 -5.65 5.58 -1.86
N ILE A 40 -5.56 6.73 -2.52
CA ILE A 40 -6.63 7.71 -2.65
C ILE A 40 -6.97 7.81 -4.14
N TYR A 41 -8.23 7.56 -4.51
CA TYR A 41 -8.67 7.52 -5.91
C TYR A 41 -10.13 7.93 -6.05
N PRO A 42 -10.57 8.42 -7.22
CA PRO A 42 -11.97 8.78 -7.43
C PRO A 42 -12.86 7.54 -7.43
N THR A 43 -13.99 7.60 -6.72
CA THR A 43 -14.90 6.46 -6.46
C THR A 43 -15.40 5.81 -7.76
N ALA A 44 -15.93 6.63 -8.69
CA ALA A 44 -16.65 6.16 -9.86
C ALA A 44 -15.77 5.88 -11.10
N VAL A 45 -14.52 6.35 -11.13
CA VAL A 45 -13.65 6.27 -12.31
C VAL A 45 -12.28 5.67 -12.00
N LEU A 46 -11.73 4.92 -12.96
CA LEU A 46 -10.36 4.40 -12.90
C LEU A 46 -9.41 5.45 -13.47
N ASP A 47 -9.20 6.51 -12.71
CA ASP A 47 -8.39 7.66 -13.13
C ASP A 47 -7.27 7.95 -12.11
N GLU A 48 -6.90 9.22 -11.99
CA GLU A 48 -5.89 9.74 -11.09
C GLU A 48 -5.92 9.10 -9.71
N THR A 49 -4.86 8.37 -9.39
CA THR A 49 -4.73 7.61 -8.16
C THR A 49 -3.42 7.97 -7.50
N TYR A 50 -3.49 8.28 -6.21
CA TYR A 50 -2.34 8.52 -5.36
C TYR A 50 -2.10 7.28 -4.50
N LEU A 51 -0.89 6.74 -4.53
CA LEU A 51 -0.47 5.61 -3.70
C LEU A 51 0.64 6.07 -2.77
N PHE A 52 0.41 5.93 -1.48
CA PHE A 52 1.35 6.21 -0.40
C PHE A 52 1.80 4.89 0.20
N VAL A 53 3.11 4.68 0.31
CA VAL A 53 3.71 3.52 0.95
C VAL A 53 4.62 4.03 2.07
N VAL A 54 4.29 3.65 3.30
CA VAL A 54 5.12 3.93 4.47
C VAL A 54 5.86 2.67 4.83
N ARG A 55 7.18 2.80 4.99
CA ARG A 55 8.09 1.69 5.34
C ARG A 55 8.56 1.81 6.79
N SER A 56 8.96 0.67 7.35
CA SER A 56 9.44 0.53 8.74
C SER A 56 10.65 1.41 9.04
N ASP A 57 11.45 1.71 8.02
CA ASP A 57 12.57 2.62 8.14
C ASP A 57 12.16 4.10 8.14
N LYS A 58 10.86 4.44 8.03
CA LYS A 58 10.27 5.79 7.91
C LYS A 58 10.41 6.44 6.54
N MET A 59 10.67 5.67 5.49
CA MET A 59 10.50 6.17 4.13
C MET A 59 9.01 6.25 3.78
N LEU A 60 8.60 7.42 3.29
CA LEU A 60 7.32 7.64 2.61
C LEU A 60 7.59 7.67 1.10
N GLU A 61 7.04 6.72 0.38
CA GLU A 61 7.05 6.68 -1.08
C GLU A 61 5.66 7.07 -1.57
N VAL A 62 5.58 8.03 -2.50
CA VAL A 62 4.32 8.52 -3.05
C VAL A 62 4.37 8.43 -4.56
N SER A 63 3.38 7.75 -5.12
CA SER A 63 3.20 7.57 -6.56
C SER A 63 1.88 8.18 -7.00
N LYS A 64 1.90 8.95 -8.10
CA LYS A 64 0.71 9.39 -8.83
C LYS A 64 0.60 8.54 -10.09
N GLY A 65 -0.59 8.03 -10.39
CA GLY A 65 -0.79 7.13 -11.51
C GLY A 65 -2.25 6.94 -11.88
N VAL A 66 -2.52 5.86 -12.61
CA VAL A 66 -3.88 5.40 -12.90
C VAL A 66 -4.02 3.97 -12.41
N ARG A 67 -5.03 3.71 -11.57
CA ARG A 67 -5.28 2.37 -11.02
C ARG A 67 -5.76 1.37 -12.07
N LYS A 68 -5.42 0.10 -11.87
CA LYS A 68 -5.80 -1.01 -12.74
C LYS A 68 -7.14 -1.64 -12.32
N HIS A 69 -7.41 -1.67 -11.03
CA HIS A 69 -8.56 -2.34 -10.43
C HIS A 69 -9.19 -1.47 -9.34
N GLN A 70 -10.42 -1.81 -8.94
CA GLN A 70 -11.11 -1.20 -7.81
C GLN A 70 -10.59 -1.71 -6.46
N THR A 71 -10.01 -2.91 -6.44
CA THR A 71 -9.51 -3.57 -5.24
C THR A 71 -8.00 -3.35 -5.06
N PHE A 72 -7.62 -3.13 -3.81
CA PHE A 72 -6.24 -2.95 -3.37
C PHE A 72 -5.52 -4.30 -3.35
N ASP A 73 -4.88 -4.69 -4.46
CA ASP A 73 -4.05 -5.91 -4.51
C ASP A 73 -2.63 -5.60 -4.99
N SER A 74 -1.66 -6.12 -4.25
CA SER A 74 -0.63 -5.31 -3.60
C SER A 74 0.68 -5.07 -4.38
N ASP A 75 0.80 -5.57 -5.62
CA ASP A 75 2.02 -5.40 -6.43
C ASP A 75 1.77 -4.75 -7.81
N PHE A 76 0.51 -4.64 -8.25
CA PHE A 76 0.14 -4.14 -9.59
C PHE A 76 -1.02 -3.14 -9.57
N PHE A 77 -1.21 -2.47 -8.44
CA PHE A 77 -2.34 -1.59 -8.22
C PHE A 77 -2.41 -0.44 -9.24
N LEU A 78 -1.27 0.18 -9.57
CA LEU A 78 -1.17 1.19 -10.61
C LEU A 78 -0.90 0.55 -11.97
N ARG A 79 -1.80 0.74 -12.94
CA ARG A 79 -1.59 0.39 -14.35
C ARG A 79 -0.49 1.23 -14.99
N LYS A 80 -0.40 2.49 -14.59
CA LYS A 80 0.58 3.46 -15.08
C LYS A 80 1.02 4.35 -13.94
N VAL A 81 2.33 4.49 -13.74
CA VAL A 81 2.92 5.47 -12.83
C VAL A 81 3.29 6.71 -13.67
N ILE A 82 2.85 7.88 -13.22
CA ILE A 82 3.07 9.19 -13.86
C ILE A 82 4.19 9.94 -13.14
N ASP A 83 4.16 9.98 -11.82
CA ASP A 83 5.21 10.56 -10.97
C ASP A 83 5.40 9.66 -9.74
N MET A 84 6.63 9.59 -9.26
CA MET A 84 6.98 8.85 -8.06
C MET A 84 8.13 9.55 -7.35
N LYS A 85 7.93 9.90 -6.09
CA LYS A 85 8.97 10.46 -5.24
C LYS A 85 8.94 9.83 -3.86
N LYS A 86 10.06 9.95 -3.17
CA LYS A 86 10.25 9.42 -1.83
C LYS A 86 10.82 10.48 -0.92
N ARG A 87 10.43 10.44 0.35
CA ARG A 87 10.89 11.34 1.40
C ARG A 87 11.10 10.56 2.69
N LYS A 88 12.14 10.88 3.44
CA LYS A 88 12.29 10.37 4.81
C LYS A 88 11.38 11.18 5.75
N LEU A 89 10.58 10.50 6.55
CA LEU A 89 9.79 11.12 7.60
C LEU A 89 10.62 11.30 8.88
N THR A 90 10.32 12.35 9.64
CA THR A 90 10.81 12.43 11.02
C THR A 90 10.10 11.38 11.89
N ALA A 91 10.64 11.12 13.08
CA ALA A 91 10.00 10.21 14.02
C ALA A 91 8.60 10.70 14.45
N GLU A 92 8.43 12.02 14.58
CA GLU A 92 7.16 12.65 14.95
C GLU A 92 6.13 12.54 13.81
N GLU A 93 6.53 12.86 12.58
CA GLU A 93 5.66 12.74 11.39
C GLU A 93 5.18 11.30 11.18
N SER A 94 6.10 10.33 11.31
CA SER A 94 5.77 8.92 11.22
C SER A 94 4.82 8.49 12.33
N LYS A 95 4.99 9.00 13.56
CA LYS A 95 4.12 8.68 14.68
C LYS A 95 2.71 9.21 14.45
N VAL A 96 2.55 10.46 14.02
CA VAL A 96 1.24 11.06 13.75
C VAL A 96 0.45 10.26 12.71
N LEU A 97 1.09 9.83 11.62
CA LEU A 97 0.45 8.98 10.60
C LEU A 97 -0.02 7.64 11.18
N LEU A 98 0.84 6.95 11.93
CA LEU A 98 0.53 5.63 12.49
C LEU A 98 -0.52 5.70 13.59
N ASP A 99 -0.52 6.76 14.40
CA ASP A 99 -1.54 6.99 15.42
C ASP A 99 -2.92 7.22 14.78
N ALA A 100 -3.00 7.95 13.66
CA ALA A 100 -4.26 8.10 12.91
C ALA A 100 -4.73 6.77 12.31
N ALA A 101 -3.83 6.00 11.68
CA ALA A 101 -4.15 4.69 11.13
C ALA A 101 -4.62 3.68 12.22
N ASN A 102 -4.03 3.73 13.42
CA ASN A 102 -4.47 2.92 14.56
C ASN A 102 -5.92 3.23 14.96
N ARG A 103 -6.30 4.51 15.06
CA ARG A 103 -7.67 4.90 15.44
C ARG A 103 -8.70 4.51 14.38
N ILE A 104 -8.34 4.60 13.10
CA ILE A 104 -9.19 4.10 12.00
C ILE A 104 -9.34 2.58 12.09
N GLU A 105 -8.26 1.85 12.33
CA GLU A 105 -8.30 0.38 12.44
C GLU A 105 -9.14 -0.11 13.64
N GLU A 106 -9.14 0.63 14.74
CA GLU A 106 -9.98 0.34 15.90
C GLU A 106 -11.47 0.63 15.67
N THR A 107 -11.80 1.49 14.70
CA THR A 107 -13.18 1.92 14.40
C THR A 107 -13.70 1.40 13.07
N SER A 108 -12.88 0.64 12.33
CA SER A 108 -13.12 0.29 10.92
C SER A 108 -14.40 -0.50 10.68
N ASP A 109 -14.80 -1.31 11.66
CA ASP A 109 -15.97 -2.19 11.57
C ASP A 109 -17.30 -1.43 11.55
N ASN A 110 -17.27 -0.11 11.82
CA ASN A 110 -18.45 0.75 11.84
C ASN A 110 -18.71 1.49 10.52
N PHE A 111 -17.81 1.41 9.54
CA PHE A 111 -17.98 2.10 8.26
C PHE A 111 -18.85 1.27 7.31
N THR A 112 -19.93 1.87 6.83
CA THR A 112 -20.74 1.31 5.74
C THR A 112 -20.36 2.04 4.47
N LYS A 113 -19.84 1.31 3.48
CA LYS A 113 -19.46 1.91 2.19
C LYS A 113 -20.71 2.30 1.40
N GLU A 114 -20.80 3.56 1.00
CA GLU A 114 -21.82 4.04 0.06
C GLU A 114 -21.19 4.38 -1.29
N LEU A 115 -21.89 4.10 -2.39
CA LEU A 115 -21.43 4.50 -3.72
C LEU A 115 -21.85 5.95 -3.96
N ILE A 116 -20.89 6.86 -3.90
CA ILE A 116 -21.13 8.30 -4.06
C ILE A 116 -20.51 8.75 -5.39
N ALA A 117 -21.30 9.43 -6.21
CA ALA A 117 -20.82 10.06 -7.43
C ALA A 117 -19.90 11.24 -7.06
N ASP A 118 -18.81 11.41 -7.81
CA ASP A 118 -17.83 12.50 -7.66
C ASP A 118 -17.09 12.56 -6.31
N GLY A 119 -17.13 11.46 -5.54
CA GLY A 119 -16.35 11.28 -4.31
C GLY A 119 -14.96 10.70 -4.54
N TRP A 120 -14.17 10.71 -3.47
CA TRP A 120 -12.91 9.97 -3.39
C TRP A 120 -13.12 8.75 -2.49
N ASP A 121 -12.40 7.68 -2.79
CA ASP A 121 -12.28 6.48 -1.97
C ASP A 121 -10.85 6.40 -1.44
N VAL A 122 -10.72 5.89 -0.21
CA VAL A 122 -9.44 5.66 0.45
C VAL A 122 -9.37 4.19 0.86
N SER A 123 -8.44 3.45 0.27
CA SER A 123 -8.09 2.09 0.70
C SER A 123 -6.83 2.13 1.55
N ILE A 124 -6.88 1.52 2.73
CA ILE A 124 -5.79 1.49 3.71
C ILE A 124 -5.44 0.03 3.98
N TYR A 125 -4.22 -0.38 3.63
CA TYR A 125 -3.60 -1.61 4.11
C TYR A 125 -2.74 -1.30 5.33
N TYR A 126 -3.13 -1.80 6.50
CA TYR A 126 -2.42 -1.60 7.75
C TYR A 126 -2.64 -2.78 8.71
N LYS A 127 -1.58 -3.24 9.39
CA LYS A 127 -1.59 -4.43 10.28
C LYS A 127 -2.24 -5.68 9.66
N GLY A 128 -2.05 -5.89 8.36
CA GLY A 128 -2.63 -7.04 7.64
C GLY A 128 -4.13 -6.94 7.36
N LYS A 129 -4.78 -5.81 7.66
CA LYS A 129 -6.18 -5.53 7.30
C LYS A 129 -6.23 -4.55 6.13
N ILE A 130 -7.22 -4.74 5.26
CA ILE A 130 -7.61 -3.76 4.24
C ILE A 130 -8.89 -3.08 4.72
N MET A 131 -8.88 -1.76 4.76
CA MET A 131 -10.02 -0.91 5.12
C MET A 131 -10.34 -0.03 3.91
N ASP A 132 -11.55 -0.15 3.37
CA ASP A 132 -12.03 0.65 2.25
C ASP A 132 -13.06 1.67 2.75
N LEU A 133 -12.74 2.94 2.61
CA LEU A 133 -13.52 4.05 3.17
C LEU A 133 -13.88 5.04 2.05
N ASN A 134 -15.06 5.63 2.15
CA ASN A 134 -15.38 6.80 1.34
C ASN A 134 -14.74 8.04 1.98
N TYR A 135 -14.26 8.95 1.15
CA TYR A 135 -13.70 10.24 1.52
C TYR A 135 -14.50 11.35 0.86
N TYR A 136 -15.61 11.69 1.52
CA TYR A 136 -16.32 12.94 1.33
C TYR A 136 -16.48 13.56 2.72
N GLY A 137 -16.18 14.85 2.85
CA GLY A 137 -15.92 15.46 4.16
C GLY A 137 -16.97 15.15 5.24
N ASN A 138 -16.48 15.00 6.48
CA ASN A 138 -17.23 14.79 7.74
C ASN A 138 -17.73 13.38 8.09
N GLU A 139 -17.36 12.31 7.39
CA GLU A 139 -17.72 10.94 7.84
C GLU A 139 -16.81 10.39 8.96
N SER A 140 -15.53 10.74 8.96
CA SER A 140 -14.56 10.27 9.94
C SER A 140 -13.48 11.31 10.19
N VAL A 141 -13.47 11.87 11.40
CA VAL A 141 -12.45 12.83 11.86
C VAL A 141 -11.05 12.24 11.71
N ASP A 142 -10.87 10.95 11.99
CA ASP A 142 -9.57 10.30 11.90
C ASP A 142 -9.12 10.06 10.46
N LEU A 143 -10.06 9.79 9.54
CA LEU A 143 -9.75 9.70 8.11
C LEU A 143 -9.32 11.07 7.55
N ASP A 144 -10.02 12.14 7.95
CA ASP A 144 -9.64 13.51 7.58
C ASP A 144 -8.24 13.88 8.09
N VAL A 145 -7.91 13.53 9.34
CA VAL A 145 -6.57 13.73 9.89
C VAL A 145 -5.53 12.96 9.08
N LEU A 146 -5.79 11.69 8.76
CA LEU A 146 -4.86 10.86 7.99
C LEU A 146 -4.63 11.42 6.58
N VAL A 147 -5.69 11.73 5.83
CA VAL A 147 -5.60 12.24 4.46
C VAL A 147 -4.89 13.59 4.42
N ASN A 148 -5.25 14.53 5.30
CA ASN A 148 -4.59 15.83 5.36
C ASN A 148 -3.09 15.71 5.70
N GLN A 149 -2.74 14.79 6.59
CA GLN A 149 -1.35 14.52 6.93
C GLN A 149 -0.58 13.94 5.73
N LEU A 150 -1.19 13.03 4.97
CA LEU A 150 -0.57 12.48 3.76
C LEU A 150 -0.34 13.54 2.69
N ILE A 151 -1.32 14.42 2.44
CA ILE A 151 -1.20 15.55 1.51
C ILE A 151 -0.06 16.47 1.95
N THR A 152 0.00 16.81 3.24
CA THR A 152 1.02 17.70 3.79
C THR A 152 2.44 17.12 3.70
N LEU A 153 2.58 15.82 3.92
CA LEU A 153 3.89 15.14 3.89
C LEU A 153 4.34 14.75 2.48
N SER A 154 3.42 14.73 1.53
CA SER A 154 3.66 14.24 0.18
C SER A 154 4.79 15.01 -0.53
N PRO A 155 5.78 14.32 -1.12
CA PRO A 155 6.79 14.94 -1.98
C PRO A 155 6.28 15.28 -3.39
N ILE A 156 5.05 14.86 -3.73
CA ILE A 156 4.35 15.22 -4.97
C ILE A 156 3.07 16.00 -4.65
N THR A 157 2.62 16.85 -5.56
CA THR A 157 1.33 17.52 -5.40
C THR A 157 0.21 16.49 -5.42
N VAL A 158 -0.55 16.44 -4.33
CA VAL A 158 -1.76 15.62 -4.19
C VAL A 158 -2.92 16.56 -4.31
N ASP A 159 -3.75 16.33 -5.34
CA ASP A 159 -4.85 17.21 -5.63
C ASP A 159 -6.17 16.44 -5.60
N LEU A 160 -6.88 16.58 -4.48
CA LEU A 160 -8.21 16.01 -4.29
C LEU A 160 -9.25 17.08 -4.64
N HIS A 161 -9.27 17.52 -5.90
CA HIS A 161 -10.37 18.37 -6.36
C HIS A 161 -11.68 17.59 -6.24
N GLY A 162 -12.69 18.20 -5.61
CA GLY A 162 -14.06 17.79 -5.82
C GLY A 162 -14.42 18.17 -7.25
N TRP A 163 -14.71 17.20 -8.10
CA TRP A 163 -15.23 17.50 -9.43
C TRP A 163 -16.64 18.02 -9.21
N SER A 164 -16.77 19.35 -9.14
CA SER A 164 -18.04 20.06 -9.20
C SER A 164 -18.64 20.00 -10.59
#